data_AF-A0A8T3WF68-F1
#
_entry.id   AF-A0A8T3WF68-F1
#
_cell.length_a   1.000
_cell.length_b   1.000
_cell.length_c   1.000
_cell.angle_alpha   90.00
_cell.angle_beta   90.00
_cell.angle_gamma   90.00
#
_symmetry.space_group_name_H-M   'P 1'
#
loop_
_entity.id
_entity.type
_entity.pdbx_description
1 polymer ?
#
loop_
_entity_poly.entity_id
_entity_poly.type
_entity_poly.pdbx_seq_one_letter_code
_entity_poly.pdbx_strand_id
1 'polypeptide(L)' 'MVEKYDKIIVMAEKETIPEFLLNNTKTIFWDLEDPKDKSDQEYEKLIKALKKRIKEFITENNL' A
#
# COMPACT_ATOMS: atom_id res chain seq x y z
N MET A 1 -2.13 -13.13 -12.83
CA MET A 1 -1.31 -11.90 -12.83
C MET A 1 -0.66 -11.66 -11.47
N VAL A 2 -1.44 -11.72 -10.38
CA VAL A 2 -1.03 -11.62 -8.97
C VAL A 2 0.11 -12.60 -8.59
N GLU A 3 0.04 -13.84 -9.06
CA GLU A 3 1.02 -14.89 -8.71
C GLU A 3 2.46 -14.62 -9.15
N LYS A 4 2.64 -13.77 -10.17
CA LYS A 4 3.95 -13.41 -10.75
C LYS A 4 4.74 -12.45 -9.88
N TYR A 5 4.11 -11.85 -8.88
CA TYR A 5 4.75 -10.91 -7.98
C TYR A 5 5.19 -11.63 -6.70
N ASP A 6 6.32 -11.22 -6.14
CA ASP A 6 6.83 -11.72 -4.86
C ASP A 6 6.16 -11.04 -3.66
N LYS A 7 5.75 -9.78 -3.84
CA LYS A 7 5.08 -8.94 -2.85
C LYS A 7 4.01 -8.09 -3.54
N ILE A 8 2.86 -7.91 -2.89
CA ILE A 8 1.75 -7.10 -3.39
C ILE A 8 1.34 -6.15 -2.28
N ILE A 9 1.41 -4.85 -2.53
CA ILE A 9 0.99 -3.82 -1.58
C ILE A 9 -0.46 -3.42 -1.91
N VAL A 10 -1.35 -3.49 -0.93
CA VAL A 10 -2.74 -3.03 -1.05
C VAL A 10 -2.99 -1.92 -0.03
N MET A 11 -3.59 -0.83 -0.49
CA MET A 11 -3.90 0.37 0.31
C MET A 11 -5.39 0.71 0.28
N ALA A 12 -6.24 -0.23 -0.17
CA ALA A 12 -7.67 -0.02 -0.27
C ALA A 12 -8.39 -0.44 1.01
N GLU A 13 -9.57 0.13 1.24
CA GLU A 13 -10.47 -0.23 2.35
C GLU A 13 -10.77 -1.72 2.35
N LYS A 14 -10.72 -2.35 3.52
CA LYS A 14 -10.74 -3.82 3.66
C LYS A 14 -11.95 -4.48 3.01
N GLU A 15 -13.11 -3.81 3.08
CA GLU A 15 -14.38 -4.27 2.52
C GLU A 15 -14.40 -4.27 0.99
N THR A 16 -13.51 -3.50 0.37
CA THR A 16 -13.39 -3.40 -1.09
C THR A 16 -12.36 -4.37 -1.67
N ILE A 17 -11.57 -5.03 -0.82
CA ILE A 17 -10.50 -5.93 -1.23
C ILE A 17 -11.09 -7.28 -1.67
N PRO A 18 -10.82 -7.73 -2.89
CA PRO A 18 -11.21 -9.07 -3.33
C PRO A 18 -10.63 -10.19 -2.45
N GLU A 19 -11.40 -11.25 -2.25
CA GLU A 19 -11.02 -12.38 -1.39
C GLU A 19 -9.68 -13.02 -1.78
N PHE A 20 -9.37 -13.09 -3.08
CA PHE A 20 -8.11 -13.66 -3.56
C PHE A 20 -6.86 -12.85 -3.15
N LEU A 21 -7.00 -11.58 -2.77
CA LEU A 21 -5.92 -10.78 -2.19
C LEU A 21 -5.87 -10.91 -0.67
N LEU A 22 -7.04 -10.98 -0.01
CA LEU A 22 -7.15 -11.15 1.44
C LEU A 22 -6.48 -12.44 1.93
N ASN A 23 -6.63 -13.53 1.17
CA ASN A 23 -6.09 -14.84 1.52
C ASN A 23 -4.68 -15.10 0.97
N ASN A 24 -4.07 -14.13 0.29
CA ASN A 24 -2.76 -14.32 -0.35
C ASN A 24 -1.62 -13.90 0.58
N THR A 25 -0.72 -14.84 0.86
CA THR A 25 0.43 -14.65 1.77
C THR A 25 1.48 -13.66 1.26
N LYS A 26 1.44 -13.30 -0.02
CA LYS A 26 2.30 -12.29 -0.64
C LYS A 26 1.71 -10.88 -0.54
N THR A 27 0.45 -10.75 -0.12
CA THR A 27 -0.22 -9.46 0.06
C THR A 27 0.19 -8.83 1.39
N ILE A 28 0.51 -7.54 1.35
CA ILE A 28 0.77 -6.70 2.50
C ILE A 28 -0.20 -5.53 2.43
N PHE A 29 -0.92 -5.31 3.54
CA PHE A 29 -1.88 -4.23 3.65
C PHE A 29 -1.21 -3.03 4.31
N TRP A 30 -1.23 -1.89 3.64
CA TRP A 30 -0.83 -0.61 4.22
C TRP A 30 -2.08 0.20 4.47
N ASP A 31 -2.32 0.49 5.75
CA ASP A 31 -3.38 1.40 6.15
C ASP A 31 -2.91 2.84 5.90
N LEU A 32 -3.41 3.42 4.81
CA LEU A 32 -3.13 4.78 4.40
C LEU A 32 -4.46 5.45 4.10
N GLU A 33 -4.63 6.65 4.64
CA GLU A 33 -5.84 7.45 4.43
C GLU A 33 -6.01 7.74 2.93
N ASP A 34 -7.21 7.48 2.40
CA ASP A 34 -7.57 7.82 1.03
C ASP A 34 -7.48 9.35 0.87
N PRO A 35 -6.63 9.87 -0.02
CA PRO A 35 -6.49 11.31 -0.19
C PRO A 35 -7.65 11.93 -0.98
N LYS A 36 -8.63 11.13 -1.44
CA LYS A 36 -9.79 11.65 -2.13
C LYS A 36 -10.47 12.75 -1.31
N ASP A 37 -10.82 13.84 -1.98
CA ASP A 37 -11.47 15.03 -1.41
C ASP A 37 -10.63 15.77 -0.33
N LYS A 38 -9.34 15.42 -0.17
CA LYS A 38 -8.39 16.12 0.69
C LYS A 38 -7.75 17.33 -0.01
N SER A 39 -7.21 18.24 0.78
CA SER A 39 -6.47 19.40 0.27
C SER A 39 -5.11 19.00 -0.31
N ASP A 40 -4.55 19.86 -1.17
CA ASP A 40 -3.19 19.68 -1.72
C ASP A 40 -2.13 19.50 -0.62
N GLN A 41 -2.28 20.19 0.51
CA GLN A 41 -1.36 20.05 1.65
C GLN A 41 -1.43 18.66 2.30
N GLU A 42 -2.60 18.06 2.35
CA GLU A 42 -2.79 16.69 2.86
C GLU A 42 -2.27 15.66 1.85
N TYR A 43 -2.47 15.89 0.56
CA TYR A 43 -1.84 15.10 -0.50
C TYR A 43 -0.31 15.08 -0.39
N GLU A 44 0.32 16.25 -0.22
CA GLU A 44 1.78 16.36 -0.07
C GLU A 44 2.29 15.61 1.18
N LYS A 45 1.55 15.70 2.29
CA LYS A 45 1.86 14.93 3.50
C LYS A 45 1.77 13.42 3.25
N LEU A 46 0.71 12.96 2.59
CA LEU A 46 0.54 11.56 2.24
C LEU A 46 1.65 11.07 1.31
N ILE A 47 1.98 11.82 0.25
CA ILE A 47 3.06 11.47 -0.68
C ILE A 47 4.40 11.34 0.07
N LYS A 48 4.69 12.26 1.00
CA LYS A 48 5.90 12.19 1.82
C LYS A 48 5.91 10.95 2.72
N ALA A 49 4.79 10.62 3.34
CA ALA A 49 4.64 9.41 4.15
C ALA A 49 4.81 8.14 3.30
N LEU A 50 4.17 8.07 2.14
CA LEU A 50 4.27 6.96 1.20
C LEU A 50 5.70 6.75 0.72
N LYS A 51 6.40 7.82 0.33
CA LYS A 51 7.82 7.77 -0.06
C LYS A 51 8.71 7.24 1.07
N LYS A 52 8.44 7.65 2.31
CA LYS A 52 9.17 7.14 3.48
C LYS A 52 8.91 5.64 3.67
N ARG A 53 7.64 5.22 3.63
CA ARG A 53 7.25 3.81 3.82
C ARG A 53 7.82 2.90 2.73
N ILE A 54 7.87 3.36 1.48
CA ILE A 54 8.51 2.63 0.38
C ILE A 54 10.00 2.43 0.64
N LYS A 55 10.73 3.47 1.11
CA LYS A 55 12.16 3.34 1.43
C LYS A 55 12.41 2.35 2.55
N GLU A 56 11.58 2.39 3.59
CA GLU A 56 11.63 1.43 4.69
C GLU A 56 11.36 0.01 4.18
N PHE A 57 10.33 -0.16 3.34
CA PHE A 57 9.99 -1.44 2.74
C PHE A 57 11.13 -2.05 1.90
N ILE A 58 11.77 -1.24 1.05
CA ILE A 58 12.93 -1.66 0.26
C ILE A 58 14.07 -2.13 1.17
N THR A 59 14.33 -1.39 2.25
CA THR A 59 15.38 -1.72 3.22
C THR A 59 15.06 -3.00 4.01
N GLU A 60 13.82 -3.14 4.49
CA GLU A 60 13.33 -4.31 5.23
C GLU A 60 13.38 -5.60 4.40
N ASN A 61 13.20 -5.49 3.08
CA ASN A 61 13.12 -6.64 2.17
C ASN A 61 14.38 -6.83 1.30
N ASN A 62 15.42 -6.00 1.49
CA ASN A 62 16.66 -6.01 0.68
C ASN A 62 16.40 -6.02 -0.83
N LEU A 63 15.52 -5.11 -1.29
CA LEU A 63 15.15 -4.94 -2.70
C LEU A 63 16.03 -3.94 -3.46
#